data_AF-A0A167M754-F1
#
_entry.id   AF-A0A167M754-F1
#
_cell.length_a   1.000
_cell.length_b   1.000
_cell.length_c   1.000
_cell.angle_alpha   90.00
_cell.angle_beta   90.00
_cell.angle_gamma   90.00
#
_symmetry.space_group_name_H-M   'P 1'
#
loop_
_entity.id
_entity.type
_entity.pdbx_description
1 polymer ?
#
loop_
_entity_poly.entity_id
_entity_poly.type
_entity_poly.pdbx_seq_one_letter_code
_entity_poly.pdbx_strand_id
1 'polypeptide(L)'
;MQAMNVNSTHHTFYAPHTPLNKPSDVEIPKSTMQSASTQVQISDNAKHAQEKWQSIANQYDVHNISDAESANMSHELFDAGFINTTQMMILMAPSSMNESPLKKHDLLNDMKHTFKLSNALGGHTQASKNAHASAINILERLDETKHNG
;
A
#
# COMPACT_ATOMS: atom_id res chain seq x y z
N MET A 1 3.64 -62.38 -32.52
CA MET A 1 4.40 -61.33 -31.80
C MET A 1 4.59 -61.79 -30.35
N GLN A 2 5.81 -62.22 -30.03
CA GLN A 2 6.36 -62.42 -28.67
C GLN A 2 6.54 -61.05 -27.98
N ALA A 3 6.78 -60.85 -26.68
CA ALA A 3 6.61 -61.56 -25.41
C ALA A 3 7.06 -60.55 -24.31
N MET A 4 6.45 -60.63 -23.12
CA MET A 4 7.04 -60.44 -21.78
C MET A 4 7.60 -59.06 -21.33
N ASN A 5 6.97 -58.54 -20.25
CA ASN A 5 7.54 -58.21 -18.92
C ASN A 5 9.06 -57.93 -18.82
N VAL A 6 9.44 -56.79 -18.20
CA VAL A 6 10.49 -56.75 -17.15
C VAL A 6 10.43 -55.45 -16.33
N ASN A 7 10.42 -55.64 -15.01
CA ASN A 7 10.85 -54.73 -13.96
C ASN A 7 12.41 -54.69 -13.92
N SER A 8 13.07 -53.54 -13.78
CA SER A 8 14.40 -53.41 -13.10
C SER A 8 15.01 -52.00 -13.08
N THR A 9 15.16 -51.53 -11.84
CA THR A 9 16.24 -50.80 -11.15
C THR A 9 17.66 -50.60 -11.72
N HIS A 10 18.21 -49.41 -11.37
CA HIS A 10 19.56 -49.03 -10.87
C HIS A 10 20.82 -48.96 -11.76
N HIS A 11 21.39 -47.76 -11.95
CA HIS A 11 22.86 -47.44 -11.97
C HIS A 11 23.08 -45.93 -11.61
N THR A 12 23.52 -45.49 -10.41
CA THR A 12 24.86 -45.45 -9.78
C THR A 12 25.77 -44.28 -10.21
N PHE A 13 26.06 -43.37 -9.26
CA PHE A 13 27.39 -42.76 -9.08
C PHE A 13 27.75 -42.75 -7.57
N TYR A 14 28.88 -43.39 -7.26
CA TYR A 14 29.63 -43.42 -5.98
C TYR A 14 30.38 -42.07 -5.79
N ALA A 15 30.83 -41.54 -4.63
CA ALA A 15 31.10 -41.94 -3.23
C ALA A 15 31.39 -40.63 -2.41
N PRO A 16 31.87 -40.57 -1.13
CA PRO A 16 32.06 -41.59 -0.08
C PRO A 16 31.43 -41.26 1.30
N HIS A 17 31.43 -42.27 2.17
CA HIS A 17 31.15 -42.35 3.63
C HIS A 17 32.26 -41.61 4.44
N THR A 18 32.06 -40.98 5.61
CA THR A 18 31.78 -41.47 7.00
C THR A 18 31.94 -40.25 7.98
N PRO A 19 31.84 -40.35 9.33
CA PRO A 19 30.71 -40.54 10.25
C PRO A 19 30.35 -39.26 11.10
N LEU A 20 29.29 -39.40 11.90
CA LEU A 20 28.82 -38.55 13.02
C LEU A 20 29.93 -37.99 13.93
N ASN A 21 29.87 -36.67 14.22
CA ASN A 21 30.34 -36.06 15.48
C ASN A 21 29.56 -34.76 15.77
N LYS A 22 29.00 -34.66 16.98
CA LYS A 22 28.58 -33.42 17.67
C LYS A 22 29.48 -33.30 18.91
N PRO A 23 29.58 -32.15 19.60
CA PRO A 23 29.52 -30.74 19.19
C PRO A 23 30.83 -30.02 19.56
N SER A 24 31.12 -28.85 19.00
CA SER A 24 32.15 -27.95 19.56
C SER A 24 31.71 -26.50 19.39
N ASP A 25 31.82 -25.77 20.49
CA ASP A 25 31.47 -24.38 20.68
C ASP A 25 31.90 -23.51 19.50
N VAL A 26 30.90 -22.93 18.82
CA VAL A 26 31.09 -21.66 18.14
C VAL A 26 30.20 -20.69 18.87
N GLU A 27 30.79 -19.94 19.79
CA GLU A 27 30.23 -18.68 20.25
C GLU A 27 29.87 -17.87 19.01
N ILE A 28 28.57 -17.77 18.75
CA ILE A 28 28.02 -16.82 17.79
C ILE A 28 28.45 -15.45 18.33
N PRO A 29 29.29 -14.67 17.62
CA PRO A 29 29.53 -13.30 18.03
C PRO A 29 28.18 -12.61 17.96
N LYS A 30 27.65 -12.27 19.14
CA LYS A 30 26.41 -11.51 19.30
C LYS A 30 26.66 -10.16 18.62
N SER A 31 26.25 -10.04 17.35
CA SER A 31 26.25 -8.79 16.62
C SER A 31 25.22 -7.86 17.27
N THR A 32 25.65 -7.12 18.28
CA THR A 32 24.83 -6.12 19.00
C THR A 32 24.92 -4.73 18.39
N MET A 33 25.53 -4.57 17.21
CA MET A 33 25.68 -3.24 16.58
C MET A 33 24.65 -2.92 15.48
N GLN A 34 23.81 -3.87 15.07
CA GLN A 34 22.85 -3.64 13.98
C GLN A 34 21.49 -3.08 14.46
N SER A 35 21.13 -3.29 15.72
CA SER A 35 19.81 -2.88 16.24
C SER A 35 19.67 -1.37 16.46
N ALA A 36 20.71 -0.69 16.94
CA ALA A 36 20.63 0.75 17.20
C ALA A 36 20.55 1.57 15.90
N SER A 37 21.37 1.25 14.90
CA SER A 37 21.36 1.93 13.60
C SER A 37 20.03 1.71 12.86
N THR A 38 19.52 0.47 12.86
CA THR A 38 18.23 0.14 12.24
C THR A 38 17.06 0.83 12.97
N GLN A 39 17.09 0.89 14.31
CA GLN A 39 16.04 1.55 15.10
C GLN A 39 16.02 3.07 14.89
N VAL A 40 17.18 3.72 14.84
CA VAL A 40 17.28 5.16 14.54
C VAL A 40 16.77 5.46 13.12
N GLN A 41 17.17 4.66 12.13
CA GLN A 41 16.70 4.81 10.74
C GLN A 41 15.19 4.62 10.58
N ILE A 42 14.58 3.65 11.30
CA ILE A 42 13.11 3.47 11.31
C ILE A 42 12.42 4.70 11.92
N SER A 43 12.95 5.24 13.02
CA SER A 43 12.39 6.42 13.69
C SER A 43 12.44 7.66 12.80
N ASP A 44 13.55 7.88 12.10
CA ASP A 44 13.71 9.04 11.22
C ASP A 44 12.81 8.95 9.98
N ASN A 45 12.70 7.76 9.37
CA ASN A 45 11.79 7.54 8.25
C ASN A 45 10.32 7.70 8.66
N ALA A 46 9.94 7.19 9.83
CA ALA A 46 8.58 7.35 10.35
C ALA A 46 8.25 8.81 10.63
N LYS A 47 9.20 9.57 11.20
CA LYS A 47 9.05 11.00 11.44
C LYS A 47 8.89 11.77 10.13
N HIS A 48 9.74 11.50 9.15
CA HIS A 48 9.68 12.16 7.84
C HIS A 48 8.36 11.86 7.11
N ALA A 49 7.89 10.61 7.16
CA ALA A 49 6.59 10.24 6.61
C ALA A 49 5.44 10.99 7.31
N GLN A 50 5.48 11.11 8.65
CA GLN A 50 4.48 11.87 9.40
C GLN A 50 4.50 13.36 9.04
N GLU A 51 5.68 13.97 8.93
CA GLU A 51 5.83 15.37 8.52
C GLU A 51 5.28 15.59 7.10
N LYS A 52 5.58 14.69 6.16
CA LYS A 52 5.07 14.77 4.79
C LYS A 52 3.55 14.62 4.76
N TRP A 53 3.00 13.67 5.51
CA TRP A 53 1.54 13.49 5.64
C TRP A 53 0.87 14.74 6.21
N GLN A 54 1.40 15.30 7.31
CA GLN A 54 0.88 16.54 7.91
C GLN A 54 0.95 17.72 6.92
N SER A 55 2.06 17.85 6.18
CA SER A 55 2.21 18.90 5.17
C SER A 55 1.10 18.82 4.11
N ILE A 56 0.80 17.62 3.60
CA ILE A 56 -0.27 17.40 2.62
C ILE A 56 -1.64 17.73 3.24
N ALA A 57 -1.92 17.25 4.45
CA ALA A 57 -3.18 17.54 5.16
C ALA A 57 -3.40 19.04 5.42
N ASN A 58 -2.32 19.79 5.67
CA ASN A 58 -2.41 21.24 5.88
C ASN A 58 -2.66 21.99 4.56
N GLN A 59 -2.07 21.52 3.46
CA GLN A 59 -2.15 22.16 2.15
C GLN A 59 -3.53 22.02 1.48
N TYR A 60 -4.19 20.88 1.67
CA TYR A 60 -5.47 20.58 1.02
C TYR A 60 -6.63 20.57 2.02
N ASP A 61 -7.76 21.16 1.66
CA ASP A 61 -9.00 21.09 2.44
C ASP A 61 -10.00 20.23 1.67
N VAL A 62 -10.20 18.98 2.10
CA VAL A 62 -11.01 17.99 1.38
C VAL A 62 -12.50 18.34 1.34
N HIS A 63 -12.95 19.33 2.13
CA HIS A 63 -14.30 19.88 2.10
C HIS A 63 -14.41 21.14 1.23
N ASN A 64 -13.29 21.67 0.74
CA ASN A 64 -13.21 22.88 -0.09
C ASN A 64 -12.06 22.81 -1.09
N ILE A 65 -12.16 21.85 -2.02
CA ILE A 65 -11.11 21.53 -3.00
C ILE A 65 -11.66 21.56 -4.43
N SER A 66 -10.85 22.01 -5.38
CA SER A 66 -11.13 21.91 -6.82
C SER A 66 -10.61 20.60 -7.41
N ASP A 67 -11.09 20.19 -8.58
CA ASP A 67 -10.60 18.97 -9.26
C ASP A 67 -9.09 19.04 -9.53
N ALA A 68 -8.57 20.22 -9.89
CA ALA A 68 -7.15 20.45 -10.10
C ALA A 68 -6.33 20.29 -8.79
N GLU A 69 -6.83 20.82 -7.68
CA GLU A 69 -6.21 20.63 -6.36
C GLU A 69 -6.30 19.15 -5.92
N SER A 70 -7.42 18.46 -6.19
CA SER A 70 -7.58 17.02 -5.88
C SER A 70 -6.60 16.15 -6.68
N ALA A 71 -6.41 16.46 -7.97
CA ALA A 71 -5.42 15.80 -8.80
C ALA A 71 -4.00 15.98 -8.23
N ASN A 72 -3.62 17.22 -7.87
CA ASN A 72 -2.31 17.50 -7.26
C ASN A 72 -2.13 16.79 -5.92
N MET A 73 -3.15 16.82 -5.05
CA MET A 73 -3.15 16.08 -3.79
C MET A 73 -2.94 14.58 -4.02
N SER A 74 -3.65 13.99 -4.98
CA SER A 74 -3.52 12.57 -5.31
C SER A 74 -2.11 12.22 -5.80
N HIS A 75 -1.47 13.10 -6.58
CA HIS A 75 -0.09 12.94 -7.03
C HIS A 75 0.89 13.03 -5.87
N GLU A 76 0.77 14.03 -4.99
CA GLU A 76 1.65 14.18 -3.83
C GLU A 76 1.55 12.99 -2.87
N LEU A 77 0.33 12.48 -2.66
CA LEU A 77 0.10 11.27 -1.87
C LEU A 77 0.74 10.03 -2.51
N PHE A 78 0.69 9.92 -3.83
CA PHE A 78 1.26 8.81 -4.58
C PHE A 78 2.80 8.87 -4.56
N ASP A 79 3.37 10.04 -4.82
CA ASP A 79 4.82 10.27 -4.82
C ASP A 79 5.42 10.06 -3.43
N ALA A 80 4.67 10.38 -2.37
CA ALA A 80 5.05 10.09 -0.99
C ALA A 80 4.83 8.61 -0.58
N GLY A 81 4.26 7.78 -1.46
CA GLY A 81 4.01 6.35 -1.20
C GLY A 81 2.84 6.08 -0.26
N PHE A 82 1.99 7.06 0.02
CA PHE A 82 0.82 6.89 0.89
C PHE A 82 -0.36 6.21 0.21
N ILE A 83 -0.43 6.33 -1.12
CA ILE A 83 -1.50 5.74 -1.92
C ILE A 83 -0.93 4.97 -3.11
N ASN A 84 -1.69 4.00 -3.60
CA ASN A 84 -1.38 3.28 -4.83
C ASN A 84 -2.06 3.93 -6.05
N THR A 85 -1.73 3.43 -7.25
CA THR A 85 -2.25 3.95 -8.52
C THR A 85 -3.78 3.92 -8.59
N THR A 86 -4.43 2.88 -8.07
CA THR A 86 -5.90 2.78 -8.08
C THR A 86 -6.53 3.90 -7.24
N GLN A 87 -6.00 4.15 -6.05
CA GLN A 87 -6.45 5.24 -5.19
C GLN A 87 -6.19 6.60 -5.83
N MET A 88 -5.01 6.79 -6.46
CA MET A 88 -4.70 8.01 -7.21
C MET A 88 -5.73 8.27 -8.32
N MET A 89 -6.04 7.25 -9.13
CA MET A 89 -7.05 7.36 -10.19
C MET A 89 -8.44 7.70 -9.66
N ILE A 90 -8.84 7.13 -8.53
CA ILE A 90 -10.13 7.41 -7.90
C ILE A 90 -10.19 8.86 -7.40
N LEU A 91 -9.12 9.36 -6.78
CA LEU A 91 -9.06 10.73 -6.24
C LEU A 91 -8.92 11.80 -7.32
N MET A 92 -8.33 11.45 -8.48
CA MET A 92 -8.18 12.34 -9.64
C MET A 92 -9.44 12.40 -10.49
N ALA A 93 -10.37 11.44 -10.35
CA ALA A 93 -11.56 11.39 -11.17
C ALA A 93 -12.42 12.65 -10.92
N PRO A 94 -12.76 13.41 -11.98
CA PRO A 94 -13.60 14.60 -11.81
C PRO A 94 -14.97 14.18 -11.29
N SER A 95 -15.53 14.99 -10.39
CA SER A 95 -16.87 14.76 -9.83
C SER A 95 -17.97 14.88 -10.89
N SER A 96 -17.72 15.64 -11.97
CA SER A 96 -18.65 15.82 -13.09
C SER A 96 -17.91 16.16 -14.39
N MET A 97 -18.44 15.66 -15.53
CA MET A 97 -17.87 15.97 -16.85
C MET A 97 -18.11 17.41 -17.32
N ASN A 98 -19.05 18.12 -16.70
CA ASN A 98 -19.48 19.46 -17.11
C ASN A 98 -19.10 20.54 -16.07
N GLU A 99 -18.42 20.16 -15.00
CA GLU A 99 -18.04 21.10 -13.95
C GLU A 99 -16.73 21.80 -14.29
N SER A 100 -16.60 23.05 -13.85
CA SER A 100 -15.35 23.78 -14.01
C SER A 100 -14.29 23.12 -13.13
N PRO A 101 -13.11 22.76 -13.66
CA PRO A 101 -12.06 22.10 -12.89
C PRO A 101 -11.47 22.98 -11.78
N LEU A 102 -11.82 24.27 -11.75
CA LEU A 102 -11.43 25.24 -10.73
C LEU A 102 -12.52 25.47 -9.67
N LYS A 103 -13.72 24.93 -9.86
CA LYS A 103 -14.80 25.07 -8.89
C LYS A 103 -14.52 24.19 -7.69
N LYS A 104 -14.51 24.81 -6.51
CA LYS A 104 -14.34 24.11 -5.24
C LYS A 104 -15.62 23.41 -4.83
N HIS A 105 -15.48 22.21 -4.29
CA HIS A 105 -16.54 21.35 -3.82
C HIS A 105 -16.06 20.52 -2.61
N ASP A 106 -16.99 19.77 -2.04
CA ASP A 106 -16.75 18.91 -0.89
C ASP A 106 -16.45 17.49 -1.37
N LEU A 107 -15.20 17.26 -1.75
CA LEU A 107 -14.75 15.98 -2.31
C LEU A 107 -15.06 14.81 -1.37
N LEU A 108 -14.81 14.97 -0.07
CA LEU A 108 -15.03 13.90 0.90
C LEU A 108 -16.50 13.49 0.96
N ASN A 109 -17.41 14.46 1.10
CA ASN A 109 -18.84 14.14 1.15
C ASN A 109 -19.36 13.67 -0.21
N ASP A 110 -18.91 14.25 -1.32
CA ASP A 110 -19.30 13.84 -2.67
C ASP A 110 -18.91 12.38 -2.94
N MET A 111 -17.70 11.97 -2.57
CA MET A 111 -17.25 10.58 -2.69
C MET A 111 -18.05 9.63 -1.79
N LYS A 112 -18.32 10.01 -0.54
CA LYS A 112 -19.16 9.21 0.39
C LYS A 112 -20.57 9.01 -0.18
N HIS A 113 -21.18 10.07 -0.70
CA HIS A 113 -22.51 10.05 -1.28
C HIS A 113 -22.55 9.16 -2.53
N THR A 114 -21.61 9.37 -3.45
CA THR A 114 -21.49 8.59 -4.69
C THR A 114 -21.25 7.11 -4.39
N PHE A 115 -20.35 6.81 -3.45
CA PHE A 115 -20.07 5.44 -3.04
C PHE A 115 -21.29 4.74 -2.46
N LYS A 116 -22.02 5.41 -1.56
CA LYS A 116 -23.25 4.89 -0.95
C LYS A 116 -24.32 4.58 -2.00
N LEU A 117 -24.52 5.50 -2.95
CA LEU A 117 -25.48 5.33 -4.04
C LEU A 117 -25.10 4.16 -4.96
N SER A 118 -23.88 4.16 -5.49
CA SER A 118 -23.40 3.11 -6.41
C SER A 118 -23.36 1.73 -5.76
N ASN A 119 -23.03 1.65 -4.47
CA ASN A 119 -23.06 0.39 -3.72
C ASN A 119 -24.49 -0.15 -3.54
N ALA A 120 -25.48 0.72 -3.31
CA ALA A 120 -26.89 0.32 -3.19
C ALA A 120 -27.47 -0.17 -4.53
N LEU A 121 -27.00 0.37 -5.65
CA LEU A 121 -27.44 0.00 -6.99
C LEU A 121 -26.72 -1.23 -7.56
N GLY A 122 -25.78 -1.83 -6.79
CA GLY A 122 -25.02 -3.01 -7.23
C GLY A 122 -23.95 -2.71 -8.28
N GLY A 123 -23.57 -1.44 -8.48
CA GLY A 123 -22.68 -1.01 -9.56
C GLY A 123 -21.20 -1.36 -9.38
N HIS A 124 -20.79 -1.93 -8.25
CA HIS A 124 -19.38 -2.20 -7.94
C HIS A 124 -19.11 -3.67 -7.66
N THR A 125 -18.03 -4.19 -8.25
CA THR A 125 -17.38 -5.43 -7.79
C THR A 125 -16.81 -5.23 -6.39
N GLN A 126 -16.57 -6.31 -5.63
CA GLN A 126 -15.99 -6.19 -4.28
C GLN A 126 -14.63 -5.46 -4.28
N ALA A 127 -13.81 -5.70 -5.30
CA ALA A 127 -12.53 -5.00 -5.46
C ALA A 127 -12.71 -3.48 -5.63
N SER A 128 -13.65 -3.07 -6.48
CA SER A 128 -14.00 -1.65 -6.68
C SER A 128 -14.53 -1.04 -5.38
N LYS A 129 -15.33 -1.78 -4.62
CA LYS A 129 -15.85 -1.29 -3.33
C LYS A 129 -14.73 -1.00 -2.35
N ASN A 130 -13.78 -1.92 -2.22
CA ASN A 130 -12.63 -1.78 -1.32
C ASN A 130 -11.74 -0.61 -1.75
N ALA A 131 -11.53 -0.42 -3.05
CA ALA A 131 -10.72 0.69 -3.57
C ALA A 131 -11.36 2.05 -3.25
N HIS A 132 -12.67 2.21 -3.48
CA HIS A 132 -13.39 3.44 -3.13
C HIS A 132 -13.42 3.70 -1.62
N ALA A 133 -13.73 2.67 -0.81
CA ALA A 133 -13.72 2.80 0.64
C ALA A 133 -12.33 3.21 1.15
N SER A 134 -11.26 2.63 0.58
CA SER A 134 -9.91 3.00 0.95
C SER A 134 -9.56 4.44 0.58
N ALA A 135 -10.00 4.94 -0.59
CA ALA A 135 -9.80 6.33 -0.98
C ALA A 135 -10.56 7.30 -0.05
N ILE A 136 -11.79 6.95 0.35
CA ILE A 136 -12.56 7.72 1.35
C ILE A 136 -11.80 7.77 2.69
N ASN A 137 -11.29 6.65 3.18
CA ASN A 137 -10.52 6.61 4.43
C ASN A 137 -9.26 7.49 4.39
N ILE A 138 -8.62 7.62 3.22
CA ILE A 138 -7.46 8.51 3.04
C ILE A 138 -7.88 9.97 3.22
N LEU A 139 -8.99 10.37 2.61
CA LEU A 139 -9.54 11.72 2.74
C LEU A 139 -10.00 12.02 4.17
N GLU A 140 -10.65 11.07 4.85
CA GLU A 140 -11.01 11.19 6.27
C GLU A 140 -9.77 11.39 7.14
N ARG A 141 -8.71 10.60 6.91
CA ARG A 141 -7.47 10.73 7.68
C ARG A 141 -6.78 12.07 7.42
N LEU A 142 -6.84 12.60 6.20
CA LEU A 142 -6.31 13.94 5.90
C LEU A 142 -7.09 15.01 6.66
N ASP A 143 -8.42 14.92 6.67
CA ASP A 143 -9.30 15.82 7.41
C ASP A 143 -9.02 15.79 8.93
N GLU A 144 -8.96 14.59 9.51
CA GLU A 144 -8.61 14.41 10.93
C GLU A 144 -7.23 14.99 11.27
N THR A 145 -6.24 14.78 10.40
CA THR A 145 -4.88 15.28 10.58
C THR A 145 -4.83 16.80 10.54
N LYS A 146 -5.63 17.43 9.67
CA LYS A 146 -5.74 18.89 9.56
C LYS A 146 -6.35 19.51 10.82
N HIS A 147 -7.36 18.86 11.41
CA HIS A 147 -8.03 19.35 12.61
C HIS A 147 -7.23 19.14 13.91
N ASN A 148 -6.31 18.17 13.92
CA ASN A 148 -5.50 17.82 15.08
C ASN A 148 -4.11 18.49 15.10
N GLY A 149 -3.72 19.20 14.03
CA GLY A 149 -2.43 19.90 13.89
C GLY A 149 -2.56 21.40 14.15
#